data_AF-A0A964ZFC0-F1
#
_entry.id   AF-A0A964ZFC0-F1
#
_cell.length_a   1.000
_cell.length_b   1.000
_cell.length_c   1.000
_cell.angle_alpha   90.00
_cell.angle_beta   90.00
_cell.angle_gamma   90.00
#
_symmetry.space_group_name_H-M   'P 1'
#
loop_
_entity.id
_entity.type
_entity.pdbx_description
1 polymer ?
#
loop_
_entity_poly.entity_id
_entity_poly.type
_entity_poly.pdbx_seq_one_letter_code
_entity_poly.pdbx_strand_id
1 'polypeptide(L)'
;MLKSLDEKLARIHADPKGCKDFILADAKDADMALSIGAPGRSPESHPGEVKYRSLNEFREIIAQIVEQRMVDIMLMSASTSEVLTIHR
;
A
#
# COMPACT_ATOMS: atom_id res chain seq x y z
N MET A 1 -3.56 11.54 -19.37
CA MET A 1 -4.33 11.90 -18.15
C MET A 1 -3.33 12.27 -17.08
N LEU A 2 -3.51 13.42 -16.41
CA LEU A 2 -2.63 13.85 -15.33
C LEU A 2 -2.94 13.02 -14.06
N LYS A 3 -1.92 12.54 -13.34
CA LYS A 3 -2.14 11.76 -12.11
C LYS A 3 -2.28 12.71 -10.92
N SER A 4 -3.07 12.32 -9.92
CA SER A 4 -3.27 13.10 -8.69
C SER A 4 -1.96 13.42 -7.95
N LEU A 5 -1.01 12.48 -7.97
CA LEU A 5 0.32 12.69 -7.39
C LEU A 5 1.12 13.77 -8.15
N ASP A 6 1.02 13.82 -9.48
CA ASP A 6 1.71 14.84 -10.29
C ASP A 6 1.23 16.25 -9.90
N GLU A 7 -0.09 16.41 -9.72
CA GLU A 7 -0.69 17.67 -9.28
C GLU A 7 -0.25 18.06 -7.86
N LYS A 8 -0.20 17.10 -6.94
CA LYS A 8 0.25 17.32 -5.56
C LYS A 8 1.72 17.73 -5.51
N LEU A 9 2.59 17.02 -6.24
CA LEU A 9 4.01 17.37 -6.34
C LEU A 9 4.20 18.76 -6.94
N ALA A 10 3.44 19.13 -7.98
CA ALA A 10 3.49 20.46 -8.55
C ALA A 10 3.14 21.56 -7.53
N ARG A 11 2.13 21.34 -6.68
CA ARG A 11 1.76 22.28 -5.59
C ARG A 11 2.85 22.40 -4.53
N ILE A 12 3.45 21.29 -4.11
CA ILE A 12 4.56 21.29 -3.15
C ILE A 12 5.78 22.03 -3.72
N HIS A 13 6.11 21.81 -5.00
CA HIS A 13 7.22 22.48 -5.65
C HIS A 13 6.99 23.99 -5.86
N ALA A 14 5.75 24.40 -6.11
CA ALA A 14 5.40 25.81 -6.31
C ALA A 14 5.53 26.65 -5.02
N ASP A 15 5.29 26.05 -3.86
CA ASP A 15 5.48 26.71 -2.55
C ASP A 15 6.07 25.74 -1.49
N PRO A 16 7.39 25.48 -1.53
CA PRO A 16 8.02 24.49 -0.64
C PRO A 16 7.99 24.86 0.86
N LYS A 17 7.67 26.11 1.21
CA LYS A 17 7.68 26.61 2.60
C LYS A 17 6.28 26.80 3.17
N GLY A 18 5.28 27.08 2.34
CA GLY A 18 3.90 27.34 2.76
C GLY A 18 2.87 26.29 2.33
N CYS A 19 3.22 25.37 1.41
CA CYS A 19 2.33 24.30 1.01
C CYS A 19 2.03 23.37 2.19
N LYS A 20 0.74 23.03 2.37
CA LYS A 20 0.27 22.14 3.44
C LYS A 20 0.12 20.69 2.99
N ASP A 21 0.33 20.42 1.70
CA ASP A 21 0.24 19.07 1.17
C ASP A 21 1.42 18.24 1.69
N PHE A 22 1.15 16.96 1.94
CA PHE A 22 2.14 15.97 2.26
C PHE A 22 1.87 14.69 1.47
N ILE A 23 2.90 13.86 1.35
CA ILE A 23 2.83 12.56 0.68
C ILE A 23 2.52 11.50 1.74
N LEU A 24 1.40 10.79 1.57
CA LEU A 24 1.05 9.63 2.37
C LEU A 24 1.46 8.36 1.63
N ALA A 25 2.40 7.61 2.19
CA ALA A 25 2.85 6.33 1.65
C ALA A 25 2.44 5.18 2.58
N ASP A 26 1.90 4.10 2.02
CA ASP A 26 1.70 2.83 2.72
C ASP A 26 2.76 1.82 2.24
N ALA A 27 3.45 1.20 3.20
CA ALA A 27 4.52 0.23 2.95
C ALA A 27 3.99 -1.20 3.16
N LYS A 28 3.65 -1.84 2.04
CA LYS A 28 3.10 -3.21 1.97
C LYS A 28 4.09 -4.17 1.29
N ASP A 29 5.37 -4.01 1.58
CA ASP A 29 6.48 -4.85 1.17
C ASP A 29 6.92 -5.77 2.32
N ALA A 30 6.00 -6.61 2.79
CA ALA A 30 6.19 -7.47 3.96
C ALA A 30 7.42 -8.41 3.88
N ASP A 31 7.86 -8.76 2.67
CA ASP A 31 9.07 -9.54 2.41
C ASP A 31 10.37 -8.80 2.76
N MET A 32 10.35 -7.46 2.82
CA MET A 32 11.48 -6.66 3.31
C MET A 32 11.66 -6.72 4.84
N ALA A 33 10.71 -7.32 5.57
CA ALA A 33 10.76 -7.48 7.02
C ALA A 33 10.83 -8.97 7.44
N LEU A 34 9.68 -9.62 7.62
CA LEU A 34 9.55 -11.00 8.11
C LEU A 34 8.65 -11.84 7.19
N SER A 35 8.56 -11.47 5.92
CA SER A 35 7.66 -12.09 4.94
C SER A 35 6.21 -12.14 5.45
N ILE A 36 5.48 -13.23 5.20
CA ILE A 36 4.05 -13.37 5.51
C ILE A 36 3.70 -13.22 7.00
N GLY A 37 4.70 -13.24 7.90
CA GLY A 37 4.51 -12.99 9.34
C GLY A 37 4.40 -11.50 9.70
N ALA A 38 4.92 -10.59 8.87
CA ALA A 38 4.94 -9.16 9.13
C ALA A 38 3.55 -8.48 9.18
N PRO A 39 2.54 -8.86 8.38
CA PRO A 39 1.19 -8.28 8.45
C PRO A 39 0.37 -8.67 9.68
N GLY A 40 0.93 -9.48 10.60
CA GLY A 40 0.23 -9.99 11.77
C GLY A 40 -0.80 -11.08 11.46
N ARG A 41 -1.40 -11.64 12.51
CA ARG A 41 -2.49 -12.63 12.43
C ARG A 41 -3.80 -11.91 12.02
N SER A 42 -4.71 -12.59 11.31
CA SER A 42 -5.98 -11.96 10.91
C SER A 42 -6.75 -11.49 12.16
N PRO A 43 -7.25 -10.23 12.20
CA PRO A 43 -7.99 -9.70 13.35
C PRO A 43 -9.39 -10.33 13.51
N GLU A 44 -9.88 -11.11 12.54
CA GLU A 44 -11.15 -11.87 12.56
C GLU A 44 -11.11 -13.07 13.54
N SER A 45 -10.51 -12.85 14.71
CA SER A 45 -10.12 -13.83 15.73
C SER A 45 -11.23 -14.84 16.06
N HIS A 46 -11.16 -16.02 15.44
CA HIS A 46 -11.67 -17.26 16.01
C HIS A 46 -10.56 -17.86 16.89
N PRO A 47 -10.75 -17.98 18.22
CA PRO A 47 -9.71 -18.40 19.18
C PRO A 47 -9.03 -19.76 18.91
N GLY A 48 -9.53 -20.55 17.95
CA GLY A 48 -8.99 -21.86 17.55
C GLY A 48 -8.19 -21.89 16.25
N GLU A 49 -8.18 -20.84 15.42
CA GLU A 49 -7.60 -20.86 14.07
C GLU A 49 -6.71 -19.64 13.79
N VAL A 50 -5.57 -19.59 14.46
CA VAL A 50 -4.64 -18.47 14.31
C VAL A 50 -3.77 -18.66 13.06
N LYS A 51 -4.33 -18.43 11.88
CA LYS A 51 -3.59 -18.48 10.61
C LYS A 51 -3.01 -17.11 10.23
N TYR A 52 -1.82 -17.13 9.64
CA TYR A 52 -1.32 -15.96 8.89
C TYR A 52 -2.20 -15.75 7.65
N ARG A 53 -2.32 -14.50 7.21
CA ARG A 53 -2.97 -14.22 5.92
C ARG A 53 -2.18 -14.89 4.81
N SER A 54 -2.88 -15.44 3.82
CA SER A 54 -2.28 -15.86 2.56
C SER A 54 -1.77 -14.67 1.77
N LEU A 55 -0.87 -14.92 0.82
CA LEU A 55 -0.36 -13.89 -0.08
C LEU A 55 -1.46 -13.26 -0.95
N ASN A 56 -2.50 -14.03 -1.29
CA ASN A 56 -3.64 -13.52 -2.06
C ASN A 56 -4.50 -12.56 -1.22
N GLU A 57 -4.81 -12.91 0.04
CA GLU A 57 -5.53 -11.99 0.95
C GLU A 57 -4.72 -10.70 1.18
N PHE A 58 -3.40 -10.82 1.29
CA PHE A 58 -2.52 -9.65 1.43
C PHE A 58 -2.60 -8.71 0.21
N ARG A 59 -2.54 -9.26 -1.01
CA ARG A 59 -2.67 -8.52 -2.27
C ARG A 59 -4.04 -7.87 -2.43
N GLU A 60 -5.09 -8.55 -1.99
CA GLU A 60 -6.45 -8.00 -2.04
C GLU A 60 -6.61 -6.80 -1.10
N ILE A 61 -6.02 -6.85 0.10
CA ILE A 61 -5.97 -5.70 0.99
C ILE A 61 -5.25 -4.51 0.36
N ILE A 62 -4.11 -4.75 -0.32
CA ILE A 62 -3.39 -3.69 -1.05
C ILE A 62 -4.30 -3.05 -2.09
N ALA A 63 -5.01 -3.85 -2.88
CA ALA A 63 -5.96 -3.37 -3.87
C ALA A 63 -7.05 -2.49 -3.26
N GLN A 64 -7.65 -2.93 -2.15
CA GLN A 64 -8.69 -2.20 -1.45
C GLN A 64 -8.19 -0.87 -0.89
N ILE A 65 -6.96 -0.80 -0.37
CA ILE A 65 -6.35 0.45 0.11
C ILE A 65 -6.11 1.42 -1.05
N VAL A 66 -5.62 0.94 -2.18
CA VAL A 66 -5.42 1.78 -3.37
C VAL A 66 -6.75 2.32 -3.90
N GLU A 67 -7.81 1.51 -3.92
CA GLU A 67 -9.14 1.94 -4.37
C GLU A 67 -9.74 3.06 -3.49
N GLN A 68 -9.37 3.13 -2.22
CA GLN A 68 -9.78 4.23 -1.33
C GLN A 68 -9.16 5.58 -1.71
N ARG A 69 -8.09 5.60 -2.53
CA ARG A 69 -7.41 6.81 -3.02
C ARG A 69 -6.92 7.77 -1.93
N MET A 70 -6.67 7.24 -0.73
CA MET A 70 -6.15 8.03 0.39
C MET A 70 -4.63 8.10 0.41
N VAL A 71 -3.97 7.08 -0.13
CA VAL A 71 -2.50 7.00 -0.23
C VAL A 71 -2.02 7.56 -1.56
N ASP A 72 -0.90 8.27 -1.52
CA ASP A 72 -0.20 8.78 -2.71
C ASP A 72 0.73 7.73 -3.31
N ILE A 73 1.34 6.91 -2.46
CA ILE A 73 2.32 5.89 -2.83
C ILE A 73 1.98 4.59 -2.11
N MET A 74 1.90 3.49 -2.87
CA MET A 74 1.83 2.15 -2.33
C MET A 74 3.17 1.45 -2.63
N LEU A 75 4.01 1.28 -1.61
CA LEU A 75 5.25 0.53 -1.74
C LEU A 75 4.94 -0.97 -1.61
N MET A 76 5.44 -1.76 -2.54
CA MET A 76 5.18 -3.20 -2.63
C MET A 76 6.46 -3.93 -2.99
N SER A 77 6.51 -5.22 -2.66
CA SER A 77 7.52 -6.12 -3.22
C SER A 77 7.44 -6.19 -4.74
N ALA A 78 8.56 -6.47 -5.41
CA ALA A 78 8.57 -6.66 -6.86
C ALA A 78 7.58 -7.74 -7.31
N SER A 79 7.52 -8.86 -6.60
CA SER A 79 6.60 -9.99 -6.87
C SER A 79 5.13 -9.64 -6.65
N THR A 80 4.81 -8.70 -5.76
CA THR A 80 3.45 -8.21 -5.56
C THR A 80 3.07 -7.19 -6.64
N SER A 81 4.00 -6.28 -6.95
CA SER A 81 3.83 -5.27 -7.99
C SER A 81 3.58 -5.89 -9.36
N GLU A 82 4.36 -6.91 -9.73
CA GLU A 82 4.18 -7.63 -10.99
C GLU A 82 2.76 -8.20 -11.13
N VAL A 83 2.28 -8.89 -10.09
CA VAL A 83 0.93 -9.48 -10.08
C VAL A 83 -0.16 -8.40 -10.12
N LEU A 84 -0.03 -7.32 -9.35
CA LEU A 84 -1.10 -6.32 -9.20
C LEU A 84 -1.14 -5.27 -10.31
N THR A 85 -0.04 -5.04 -11.02
CA THR A 85 0.08 -3.93 -11.99
C THR A 85 0.33 -4.37 -13.43
N ILE A 86 0.76 -5.62 -13.66
CA ILE A 86 1.06 -6.16 -15.00
C ILE A 86 0.12 -7.31 -15.36
N HIS A 87 -0.09 -8.26 -14.44
CA HIS A 87 -0.84 -9.49 -14.73
C HIS A 87 -2.30 -9.48 -14.25
N ARG A 88 -2.77 -8.35 -13.71
CA ARG A 88 -4.13 -8.21 -13.19
C ARG A 88 -5.11 -7.78 -14.27
#